data_AF-A0A3C0ZVM0-F1
#
_entry.id   AF-A0A3C0ZVM0-F1
#
_cell.length_a   1.000
_cell.length_b   1.000
_cell.length_c   1.000
_cell.angle_alpha   90.00
_cell.angle_beta   90.00
_cell.angle_gamma   90.00
#
_symmetry.space_group_name_H-M   'P 1'
#
loop_
_entity.id
_entity.type
_entity.pdbx_description
1 polymer ?
#
loop_
_entity_poly.entity_id
_entity_poly.type
_entity_poly.pdbx_seq_one_letter_code
_entity_poly.pdbx_strand_id
1 'polypeptide(L)'
;MRETPQNGKMNRKELAKEMSRRHSMTTEEAKRILELVQTITEEAMERGEEVRLSGFGIFRITDRAARTAYNPNNREPVQVPRRKGIVFKPSSRLAKKVKASGYVPD
;
A
#
# COMPACT_ATOMS: atom_id res chain seq x y z
N MET A 1 -20.67 -15.08 17.08
CA MET A 1 -20.81 -15.13 15.61
C MET A 1 -19.78 -14.18 15.02
N ARG A 2 -18.80 -14.67 14.26
CA ARG A 2 -17.87 -13.81 13.51
C ARG A 2 -18.44 -13.73 12.11
N GLU A 3 -18.96 -12.57 11.73
CA GLU A 3 -19.38 -12.33 10.35
C GLU A 3 -18.17 -12.53 9.44
N THR A 4 -18.29 -13.48 8.52
CA THR A 4 -17.31 -13.69 7.46
C THR A 4 -17.18 -12.37 6.70
N PRO A 5 -15.98 -11.81 6.49
CA PRO A 5 -15.86 -10.61 5.69
C PRO A 5 -16.27 -10.98 4.27
N GLN A 6 -17.45 -10.50 3.88
CA GLN A 6 -17.90 -10.45 2.51
C GLN A 6 -16.75 -9.90 1.66
N ASN A 7 -16.53 -10.47 0.48
CA ASN A 7 -15.42 -10.17 -0.44
C ASN A 7 -15.46 -8.70 -0.89
N GLY A 8 -15.12 -7.81 0.03
CA GLY A 8 -15.47 -6.40 0.06
C GLY A 8 -14.24 -5.59 -0.28
N LYS A 9 -14.08 -5.31 -1.57
CA LYS A 9 -12.99 -4.48 -2.06
C LYS A 9 -13.12 -3.07 -1.49
N MET A 10 -12.25 -2.72 -0.53
CA MET A 10 -12.12 -1.37 -0.01
C MET A 10 -11.45 -0.49 -1.06
N ASN A 11 -12.24 0.34 -1.76
CA ASN A 11 -11.76 1.27 -2.77
C ASN A 11 -11.69 2.72 -2.22
N ARG A 12 -11.21 3.68 -3.02
CA ARG A 12 -11.07 5.09 -2.61
C ARG A 12 -12.39 5.71 -2.10
N LYS A 13 -13.54 5.35 -2.67
CA LYS A 13 -14.85 5.86 -2.24
C LYS A 13 -15.24 5.28 -0.88
N GLU A 14 -15.08 3.97 -0.70
CA GLU A 14 -15.37 3.31 0.58
C GLU A 14 -14.46 3.80 1.71
N LEU A 15 -13.18 4.04 1.42
CA LEU A 15 -12.25 4.66 2.39
C LEU A 15 -12.71 6.05 2.83
N ALA A 16 -13.07 6.92 1.88
CA ALA A 16 -13.54 8.27 2.20
C ALA A 16 -14.86 8.26 2.99
N LYS A 17 -15.79 7.36 2.63
CA LYS A 17 -17.04 7.16 3.38
C LYS A 17 -16.77 6.71 4.81
N GLU A 18 -15.85 5.78 5.00
CA GLU A 18 -15.50 5.29 6.34
C GLU A 18 -14.76 6.36 7.17
N MET A 19 -13.93 7.20 6.55
CA MET A 19 -13.32 8.37 7.20
C MET A 19 -14.38 9.37 7.67
N SER A 20 -15.34 9.72 6.79
CA SER A 20 -16.47 10.60 7.10
C SER A 20 -17.41 10.02 8.16
N ARG A 21 -17.51 8.69 8.27
CA ARG A 21 -18.29 8.04 9.35
C ARG A 21 -17.58 8.08 10.70
N ARG A 22 -16.26 7.92 10.71
CA ARG A 22 -15.44 7.87 11.95
C ARG A 22 -15.02 9.23 12.47
N HIS A 23 -15.11 10.26 11.64
CA HIS A 23 -14.74 11.62 11.98
C HIS A 23 -15.87 12.56 11.55
N SER A 24 -16.14 13.61 12.32
CA SER A 24 -17.16 14.61 11.99
C SER A 24 -16.72 15.48 10.81
N MET A 25 -16.75 14.91 9.60
CA MET A 25 -16.44 15.57 8.33
C MET A 25 -17.36 15.05 7.23
N THR A 26 -17.57 15.86 6.20
CA THR A 26 -18.31 15.44 5.00
C THR A 26 -17.53 14.41 4.19
N THR A 27 -18.24 13.65 3.36
CA THR A 27 -17.58 12.68 2.47
C THR A 27 -16.69 13.38 1.44
N GLU A 28 -17.05 14.59 1.01
CA GLU A 28 -16.28 15.43 0.10
C GLU A 28 -14.97 15.89 0.74
N GLU A 29 -15.00 16.32 2.00
CA GLU A 29 -13.79 16.64 2.77
C GLU A 29 -12.89 15.41 2.93
N ALA A 30 -13.47 14.26 3.29
CA ALA A 30 -12.71 13.02 3.41
C ALA A 30 -12.02 12.63 2.10
N LYS A 31 -12.69 12.78 0.95
CA LYS A 31 -12.09 12.55 -0.38
C LYS A 31 -10.91 13.48 -0.65
N ARG A 32 -11.03 14.77 -0.33
CA ARG A 32 -9.96 15.76 -0.51
C ARG A 32 -8.76 15.48 0.39
N ILE A 33 -8.99 15.13 1.65
CA ILE A 33 -7.92 14.77 2.59
C ILE A 33 -7.21 13.50 2.13
N LEU A 34 -7.95 12.48 1.71
CA LEU A 34 -7.37 11.24 1.22
C LEU A 34 -6.51 11.46 -0.04
N GLU A 35 -6.92 12.37 -0.92
CA GLU A 35 -6.11 12.80 -2.07
C GLU A 35 -4.84 13.51 -1.64
N LEU A 36 -4.95 14.48 -0.73
CA LEU A 36 -3.82 15.23 -0.22
C LEU A 36 -2.76 14.32 0.42
N VAL A 37 -3.18 13.31 1.19
CA VAL A 37 -2.25 12.32 1.77
C VAL A 37 -1.49 11.54 0.70
N GLN A 38 -2.15 11.19 -0.40
CA GLN A 38 -1.50 10.51 -1.53
C GLN A 38 -0.48 11.43 -2.19
N THR A 39 -0.88 12.66 -2.53
CA THR A 39 0.00 13.65 -3.17
C THR A 39 1.23 13.95 -2.33
N ILE A 40 1.07 14.22 -1.02
CA ILE A 40 2.21 14.47 -0.12
C ILE A 40 3.15 13.26 -0.06
N THR A 41 2.61 12.05 -0.07
CA THR A 41 3.41 10.82 -0.06
C THR A 41 4.18 10.67 -1.37
N GLU A 42 3.53 10.92 -2.51
CA GLU A 42 4.15 10.89 -3.84
C GLU A 42 5.31 11.90 -3.94
N GLU A 43 5.07 13.16 -3.59
CA GLU A 43 6.08 14.22 -3.62
C GLU A 43 7.30 13.91 -2.73
N ALA A 44 7.06 13.39 -1.52
CA ALA A 44 8.15 12.96 -0.63
C ALA A 44 8.99 11.84 -1.25
N MET A 45 8.32 10.87 -1.87
CA MET A 45 9.01 9.78 -2.55
C MET A 45 9.75 10.25 -3.80
N GLU A 46 9.23 11.19 -4.57
CA GLU A 46 9.94 11.78 -5.71
C GLU A 46 11.27 12.43 -5.29
N ARG A 47 11.30 13.06 -4.11
CA ARG A 47 12.50 13.65 -3.51
C ARG A 47 13.48 12.62 -2.93
N GLY A 48 13.15 11.33 -2.93
CA GLY A 48 13.99 10.28 -2.35
C GLY A 48 13.78 10.05 -0.85
N GLU A 49 12.76 10.67 -0.26
CA GLU A 49 12.50 10.60 1.18
C GLU A 49 11.78 9.29 1.56
N GLU A 50 12.00 8.83 2.78
CA GLU A 50 11.21 7.74 3.37
C GLU A 50 9.98 8.30 4.09
N VAL A 51 8.80 7.82 3.75
CA VAL A 51 7.55 8.18 4.44
C VAL A 51 7.25 7.14 5.52
N ARG A 52 7.40 7.53 6.78
CA ARG A 52 7.21 6.65 7.95
C ARG A 52 5.86 6.94 8.62
N LEU A 53 4.95 5.97 8.56
CA LEU A 53 3.64 6.03 9.22
C LEU A 53 3.67 5.15 10.47
N SER A 54 3.80 5.78 11.64
CA SER A 54 3.95 5.09 12.92
C SER A 54 2.83 4.07 13.16
N GLY A 55 3.20 2.85 13.54
CA GLY A 55 2.24 1.76 13.80
C GLY A 55 1.52 1.20 12.56
N PHE A 56 1.82 1.72 11.36
CA PHE A 56 1.29 1.23 10.08
C PHE A 56 2.41 0.63 9.22
N GLY A 57 3.41 1.42 8.82
CA GLY A 57 4.53 0.95 8.00
C GLY A 57 5.39 2.08 7.44
N ILE A 58 6.28 1.73 6.52
CA ILE A 58 7.23 2.65 5.88
C ILE A 58 7.14 2.50 4.37
N PHE A 59 6.99 3.60 3.65
CA PHE A 59 7.25 3.66 2.21
C PHE A 59 8.67 4.13 1.99
N ARG A 60 9.41 3.41 1.16
CA ARG A 60 10.78 3.80 0.79
C ARG A 60 11.08 3.45 -0.65
N ILE A 61 12.01 4.21 -1.24
CA ILE A 61 12.62 3.85 -2.51
C ILE A 61 13.72 2.81 -2.23
N THR A 62 13.70 1.74 -3.01
CA THR A 62 14.78 0.77 -3.06
C THR A 62 15.43 0.85 -4.42
N ASP A 63 16.75 0.73 -4.43
CA ASP A 63 17.46 0.42 -5.66
C ASP A 63 17.30 -1.07 -5.98
N ARG A 64 16.83 -1.40 -7.17
CA ARG A 64 16.74 -2.79 -7.65
C ARG A 64 17.86 -3.02 -8.64
N ALA A 65 18.81 -3.88 -8.25
CA ALA A 65 19.94 -4.26 -9.07
C ALA A 65 19.51 -4.89 -10.41
N ALA A 66 20.35 -4.71 -11.42
CA ALA A 66 20.20 -5.39 -12.69
C ALA A 66 20.28 -6.91 -12.47
N ARG A 67 19.44 -7.67 -13.19
CA ARG A 67 19.44 -9.13 -13.11
C ARG A 67 18.92 -9.73 -14.40
N THR A 68 19.28 -10.97 -14.67
CA THR A 68 18.67 -11.76 -15.73
C THR A 68 17.36 -12.36 -15.23
N ALA A 69 16.27 -12.14 -15.97
CA ALA A 69 14.99 -12.83 -15.81
C ALA A 69 14.78 -13.74 -17.02
N TYR A 70 13.83 -14.67 -16.94
CA TYR A 70 13.50 -15.56 -18.05
C TYR A 70 12.06 -15.30 -18.48
N ASN A 71 11.84 -15.23 -19.80
CA ASN A 71 10.50 -15.11 -20.35
C ASN A 71 9.70 -16.39 -20.02
N PRO A 72 8.54 -16.30 -19.36
CA PRO A 72 7.74 -17.47 -19.00
C PRO A 72 7.33 -18.35 -20.19
N ASN A 73 7.19 -17.76 -21.38
CA ASN A 73 6.64 -18.45 -22.54
C ASN A 73 7.69 -19.28 -23.30
N ASN A 74 8.94 -18.79 -23.41
CA ASN A 74 9.99 -19.42 -24.23
C ASN A 74 11.31 -19.67 -23.48
N ARG A 75 11.41 -19.30 -22.20
CA ARG A 75 12.60 -19.43 -21.33
C ARG A 75 13.84 -18.70 -21.85
N GLU A 76 13.70 -17.75 -22.76
CA GLU A 76 14.83 -16.94 -23.20
C GLU A 76 15.26 -15.95 -22.08
N PRO A 77 16.57 -15.72 -21.93
CA PRO A 77 17.08 -14.76 -20.96
C PRO A 77 16.77 -13.32 -21.39
N VAL A 78 16.16 -12.56 -20.49
CA VAL A 78 15.87 -11.13 -20.64
C VAL A 78 16.63 -10.36 -19.57
N GLN A 79 17.42 -9.38 -19.99
CA GLN A 79 18.11 -8.50 -19.04
C GLN A 79 17.15 -7.47 -18.46
N VAL A 80 16.98 -7.49 -17.14
CA VAL A 80 16.23 -6.48 -16.40
C VAL A 80 17.22 -5.42 -15.92
N PRO A 81 17.16 -4.17 -16.42
CA PRO A 81 18.08 -3.12 -16.02
C PRO A 81 17.87 -2.71 -14.56
N ARG A 82 18.90 -2.08 -13.99
CA ARG A 82 18.81 -1.45 -12.66
C ARG A 82 17.70 -0.40 -12.68
N ARG A 83 16.85 -0.39 -11.66
CA ARG A 83 15.75 0.58 -11.56
C ARG A 83 15.44 0.94 -10.12
N LYS A 84 14.91 2.14 -9.92
CA LYS A 84 14.25 2.52 -8.67
C LYS A 84 12.96 1.72 -8.53
N GLY A 85 12.74 1.15 -7.36
CA GLY A 85 11.49 0.50 -6.98
C GLY A 85 10.91 1.13 -5.73
N ILE A 86 9.59 1.06 -5.57
CA ILE A 86 8.90 1.47 -4.36
C ILE A 86 8.59 0.22 -3.54
N VAL A 87 8.81 0.28 -2.23
CA VAL A 87 8.48 -0.79 -1.30
C VAL A 87 7.72 -0.21 -0.12
N PHE A 88 6.56 -0.80 0.19
CA PHE A 88 5.91 -0.64 1.48
C PHE A 88 6.38 -1.76 2.42
N LYS A 89 6.95 -1.39 3.56
CA LYS A 89 7.31 -2.31 4.64
C LYS A 89 6.27 -2.17 5.76
N PRO A 90 5.38 -3.16 5.95
CA PRO A 90 4.42 -3.16 7.05
C PRO A 90 5.13 -3.11 8.40
N SER A 91 4.55 -2.38 9.35
CA SER A 91 5.02 -2.41 10.74
C SER A 91 4.77 -3.78 11.37
N SER A 92 5.56 -4.13 12.38
CA SER A 92 5.35 -5.34 13.18
C SER A 92 3.95 -5.38 13.81
N ARG A 93 3.43 -4.22 14.24
CA ARG A 93 2.08 -4.07 14.77
C ARG A 93 1.02 -4.45 13.73
N LEU A 94 1.12 -3.93 12.50
CA LEU A 94 0.19 -4.26 11.43
C LEU A 94 0.25 -5.75 11.07
N ALA A 95 1.47 -6.28 10.88
CA ALA A 95 1.66 -7.69 10.55
C ALA A 95 1.08 -8.63 11.62
N LYS A 96 1.27 -8.33 12.91
CA LYS A 96 0.68 -9.09 14.02
C LYS A 96 -0.85 -9.01 14.02
N LYS A 97 -1.43 -7.83 13.79
CA LYS A 97 -2.90 -7.67 13.73
C LYS A 97 -3.53 -8.49 12.60
N VAL A 98 -2.91 -8.49 11.43
CA VAL A 98 -3.41 -9.28 10.28
C VAL A 98 -3.28 -10.79 10.56
N LYS A 99 -2.16 -11.25 11.11
CA LYS A 99 -2.01 -12.66 11.51
C LYS A 99 -3.05 -13.08 12.56
N ALA A 100 -3.36 -12.20 13.51
CA ALA A 100 -4.33 -12.45 14.57
C ALA A 100 -5.79 -12.36 14.10
N SER A 101 -6.09 -11.78 12.93
CA SER A 101 -7.47 -11.65 12.45
C SER A 101 -8.07 -12.96 11.95
N GLY A 102 -7.28 -14.04 11.86
CA GLY A 102 -7.72 -15.33 11.36
C GLY A 102 -8.05 -15.34 9.87
N TYR A 103 -7.62 -14.30 9.14
CA TYR A 103 -7.80 -14.23 7.69
C TYR A 103 -6.87 -15.22 7.00
N VAL A 104 -7.44 -16.15 6.26
CA VAL A 104 -6.75 -17.08 5.38
C VAL A 104 -7.12 -16.67 3.96
N PRO A 105 -6.17 -16.20 3.13
CA PRO A 105 -6.46 -15.97 1.71
C PRO A 105 -6.78 -17.31 1.04
N ASP A 106 -7.77 -17.29 0.14
CA ASP A 106 -8.18 -18.44 -0.68
C ASP A 106 -7.04 -19.00 -1.54
#